data_AF-A0A6L5YAR0-F1
#
_entry.id   AF-A0A6L5YAR0-F1
#
_cell.length_a   1.000
_cell.length_b   1.000
_cell.length_c   1.000
_cell.angle_alpha   90.00
_cell.angle_beta   90.00
_cell.angle_gamma   90.00
#
_symmetry.space_group_name_H-M   'P 1'
#
loop_
_entity.id
_entity.type
_entity.pdbx_description
1 polymer ?
#
loop_
_entity_poly.entity_id
_entity_poly.type
_entity_poly.pdbx_seq_one_letter_code
_entity_poly.pdbx_strand_id
1 'polypeptide(L)' 'MNELKRETRENLCSPEGKTLAARRSSEVEQTFDRIKGCWAFRRFLLRGIGKVKIEWGLLAITHNITKIALEG' A
#
# COMPACT_ATOMS: atom_id res chain seq x y z
N MET A 1 15.92 8.03 -21.29
CA MET A 1 14.54 8.14 -20.74
C MET A 1 13.53 7.28 -21.51
N ASN A 2 13.57 7.24 -22.85
CA ASN A 2 12.61 6.45 -23.64
C ASN A 2 12.78 4.93 -23.46
N GLU A 3 14.01 4.46 -23.27
CA GLU A 3 14.31 3.04 -23.06
C GLU A 3 13.69 2.49 -21.76
N LEU A 4 13.94 3.14 -20.61
CA LEU A 4 13.32 2.77 -19.34
C LEU A 4 11.78 2.75 -19.39
N LYS A 5 11.17 3.70 -20.13
CA LYS A 5 9.72 3.75 -20.29
C LYS A 5 9.20 2.56 -21.09
N ARG A 6 9.94 2.14 -22.12
CA ARG A 6 9.62 0.96 -22.93
C ARG A 6 9.71 -0.32 -22.09
N GLU A 7 10.81 -0.50 -21.38
CA GLU A 7 11.03 -1.64 -20.48
C GLU A 7 9.94 -1.72 -19.39
N THR A 8 9.62 -0.59 -18.76
CA THR A 8 8.53 -0.53 -17.76
C THR A 8 7.20 -0.95 -18.38
N ARG A 9 6.90 -0.49 -19.60
CA ARG A 9 5.67 -0.85 -20.30
C ARG A 9 5.62 -2.34 -20.65
N GLU A 10 6.73 -2.90 -21.12
CA GLU A 10 6.85 -4.33 -21.41
C GLU A 10 6.62 -5.17 -20.15
N ASN A 11 7.26 -4.81 -19.04
CA ASN A 11 7.09 -5.46 -17.74
C ASN A 11 5.64 -5.38 -17.25
N LEU A 12 5.01 -4.21 -17.30
CA LEU A 12 3.61 -4.03 -16.89
C LEU A 12 2.61 -4.77 -17.79
N CYS A 13 2.88 -4.87 -19.09
CA CYS A 13 2.01 -5.56 -20.05
C CYS A 13 2.24 -7.07 -20.13
N SER A 14 3.31 -7.59 -19.53
CA SER A 14 3.60 -9.02 -19.47
C SER A 14 2.52 -9.79 -18.69
N PRO A 15 2.37 -11.11 -18.93
CA PRO A 15 1.45 -11.95 -18.15
C PRO A 15 1.70 -11.89 -16.64
N GLU A 16 2.97 -11.85 -16.24
CA GLU A 16 3.37 -11.69 -14.85
C GLU A 16 2.99 -10.31 -14.30
N GLY A 17 3.28 -9.25 -15.04
CA GLY A 17 2.93 -7.88 -14.66
C GLY A 17 1.43 -7.69 -14.46
N LYS A 18 0.61 -8.29 -15.32
CA LYS A 18 -0.86 -8.31 -15.18
C LYS A 18 -1.31 -9.08 -13.93
N THR A 19 -0.68 -10.23 -13.65
CA THR A 19 -0.98 -11.04 -12.46
C THR A 19 -0.63 -10.29 -11.17
N LEU A 20 0.54 -9.66 -11.13
CA LEU A 20 0.98 -8.82 -10.01
C LEU A 20 0.09 -7.59 -9.82
N ALA A 21 -0.36 -6.96 -10.90
CA ALA A 21 -1.28 -5.83 -10.84
C ALA A 21 -2.64 -6.23 -10.25
N ALA A 22 -3.19 -7.38 -10.67
CA ALA A 22 -4.44 -7.91 -10.13
C ALA A 22 -4.31 -8.21 -8.62
N ARG A 23 -3.20 -8.86 -8.22
CA ARG A 23 -2.89 -9.14 -6.81
C ARG A 23 -2.73 -7.87 -5.97
N ARG A 24 -2.11 -6.82 -6.51
CA ARG A 24 -1.95 -5.54 -5.81
C ARG A 24 -3.28 -4.89 -5.47
N SER A 25 -4.28 -5.01 -6.36
CA SER A 25 -5.60 -4.43 -6.13
C SER A 25 -6.26 -5.02 -4.87
N SER A 26 -6.23 -6.35 -4.73
CA SER A 26 -6.82 -7.02 -3.56
C SER A 26 -6.02 -6.76 -2.28
N GLU A 27 -4.69 -6.70 -2.36
CA GLU A 27 -3.84 -6.40 -1.20
C GLU A 27 -4.03 -4.97 -0.66
N VAL A 28 -4.31 -4.01 -1.54
CA VAL A 28 -4.59 -2.63 -1.15
C VAL A 28 -5.91 -2.53 -0.40
N GLU A 29 -6.97 -3.18 -0.89
CA GLU A 29 -8.26 -3.23 -0.19
C GLU A 29 -8.11 -3.84 1.21
N GLN A 30 -7.45 -5.00 1.33
CA GLN A 30 -7.20 -5.65 2.61
C GLN A 30 -6.43 -4.75 3.59
N THR A 31 -5.46 -3.98 3.11
CA THR A 31 -4.70 -3.05 3.95
C THR A 31 -5.61 -1.98 4.56
N PHE A 32 -6.46 -1.35 3.73
CA PHE A 32 -7.39 -0.34 4.22
C PHE A 32 -8.50 -0.94 5.09
N ASP A 33 -8.98 -2.13 4.75
CA ASP A 33 -10.00 -2.84 5.53
C ASP A 33 -9.46 -3.26 6.89
N ARG A 34 -8.21 -3.67 7.01
CA ARG A 34 -7.61 -3.98 8.32
C ARG A 34 -7.42 -2.73 9.17
N ILE A 35 -6.85 -1.68 8.58
CA ILE A 35 -6.65 -0.39 9.27
C ILE A 35 -8.00 0.16 9.77
N LYS A 36 -9.04 0.05 8.94
CA LYS A 36 -10.36 0.52 9.31
C LYS A 36 -11.07 -0.50 10.23
N GLY A 37 -11.36 -1.69 9.77
CA GLY A 37 -12.12 -2.71 10.48
C GLY A 37 -11.44 -3.18 11.77
N CYS A 38 -10.24 -3.75 11.66
CA CYS A 38 -9.56 -4.38 12.80
C CYS A 38 -8.95 -3.37 13.77
N TRP A 39 -8.33 -2.31 13.26
CA TRP A 39 -7.63 -1.34 14.11
C TRP A 39 -8.49 -0.13 14.50
N ALA A 40 -9.74 -0.10 14.02
CA ALA A 40 -10.70 0.97 14.30
C ALA A 40 -10.17 2.40 13.99
N PHE A 41 -9.15 2.53 13.14
CA PHE A 41 -8.62 3.84 12.76
C PHE A 41 -9.65 4.56 11.87
N ARG A 42 -10.30 5.59 12.42
CA ARG A 42 -11.37 6.35 11.74
C ARG A 42 -11.01 7.82 11.54
N ARG A 43 -10.09 8.35 12.33
CA ARG A 43 -9.76 9.77 12.38
C ARG A 43 -8.29 9.96 12.72
N PHE A 44 -7.67 10.93 12.06
CA PHE A 44 -6.36 11.44 12.47
C PHE A 44 -6.51 12.27 13.75
N LEU A 45 -5.51 12.17 14.61
CA LEU A 45 -5.43 12.89 15.87
C LEU A 45 -4.93 14.33 15.64
N LEU A 46 -3.92 14.51 14.79
CA LEU A 46 -3.32 15.79 14.48
C LEU A 46 -4.06 16.48 13.32
N ARG A 47 -3.88 17.79 13.25
CA ARG A 47 -4.45 18.65 12.19
C ARG A 47 -3.33 19.25 11.34
N GLY A 48 -3.65 19.48 10.07
CA GLY A 48 -2.71 19.98 9.06
C GLY A 48 -1.99 18.86 8.32
N ILE A 49 -1.83 19.02 7.00
CA ILE A 49 -1.34 17.97 6.08
C ILE A 49 0.03 17.43 6.52
N GLY A 50 0.94 18.30 6.96
CA GLY A 50 2.28 17.87 7.40
C GLY A 50 2.24 16.88 8.57
N LYS A 51 1.40 17.14 9.57
CA LYS A 51 1.26 16.29 10.75
C LYS A 51 0.47 15.01 10.45
N VAL A 52 -0.60 15.11 9.66
CA VAL A 52 -1.38 13.95 9.18
C VAL A 52 -0.50 12.97 8.39
N LYS A 53 0.44 13.47 7.59
CA LYS A 53 1.41 12.61 6.87
C LYS A 53 2.28 11.79 7.81
N ILE A 54 2.69 12.36 8.95
CA ILE A 54 3.50 11.66 9.95
C ILE A 54 2.67 10.53 10.58
N GLU A 55 1.45 10.82 11.03
CA GLU A 55 0.54 9.80 11.57
C GLU A 55 0.29 8.67 10.57
N TRP A 56 -0.03 9.02 9.32
CA TRP A 56 -0.27 8.03 8.28
C TRP A 56 0.97 7.17 8.00
N GLY A 57 2.16 7.78 7.99
CA GLY A 57 3.42 7.07 7.82
C GLY A 57 3.67 6.06 8.94
N LEU A 58 3.49 6.46 10.20
CA LEU A 58 3.64 5.58 11.36
C LEU A 58 2.63 4.42 11.33
N LEU A 59 1.37 4.71 10.98
CA LEU A 59 0.32 3.70 10.85
C LEU A 59 0.65 2.68 9.76
N ALA A 60 1.12 3.14 8.60
CA ALA A 60 1.50 2.29 7.48
C ALA A 60 2.73 1.41 7.81
N ILE A 61 3.74 1.96 8.50
CA ILE A 61 4.90 1.19 8.97
C ILE A 61 4.45 0.09 9.94
N THR A 62 3.61 0.45 10.91
CA THR A 62 3.07 -0.51 11.88
C THR A 62 2.29 -1.62 11.18
N HIS A 63 1.46 -1.26 10.19
CA HIS A 63 0.72 -2.22 9.37
C HIS A 63 1.66 -3.19 8.66
N ASN A 64 2.70 -2.66 7.99
CA ASN A 64 3.65 -3.48 7.25
C ASN A 64 4.44 -4.42 8.15
N ILE A 65 4.92 -3.95 9.32
CA ILE A 65 5.59 -4.81 10.30
C ILE A 65 4.66 -5.92 10.77
N THR A 66 3.40 -5.58 11.08
CA THR A 66 2.43 -6.56 11.55
C THR A 66 2.10 -7.59 10.47
N LYS A 67 2.01 -7.15 9.21
CA LYS A 67 1.82 -8.03 8.06
C LYS A 67 2.98 -9.03 7.94
N ILE A 68 4.22 -8.55 7.98
CA ILE A 68 5.41 -9.41 7.89
C ILE A 68 5.48 -10.40 9.07
N ALA A 69 5.18 -9.94 10.28
CA ALA A 69 5.31 -10.77 11.48
C ALA A 69 4.22 -11.86 11.60
N LEU A 70 3.03 -11.64 11.03
CA LEU A 70 1.88 -12.55 11.21
C LEU A 70 1.45 -13.27 9.93
N GLU A 71 1.85 -12.78 8.75
CA GLU A 71 1.44 -13.30 7.44
C GLU A 71 2.64 -13.63 6.53
N GLY A 72 3.86 -13.42 7.03
CA GLY A 72 5.12 -13.77 6.36
C GLY A 72 5.51 -15.23 6.49
#